data_AF-A0A9E3MLU2-F1
#
_entry.id   AF-A0A9E3MLU2-F1
#
_cell.length_a   1.000
_cell.length_b   1.000
_cell.length_c   1.000
_cell.angle_alpha   90.00
_cell.angle_beta   90.00
_cell.angle_gamma   90.00
#
_symmetry.space_group_name_H-M   'P 1'
#
loop_
_entity.id
_entity.type
_entity.pdbx_description
1 polymer ?
#
loop_
_entity_poly.entity_id
_entity_poly.type
_entity_poly.pdbx_seq_one_letter_code
_entity_poly.pdbx_strand_id
1 'polypeptide(L)'
;MTTAPAPARFDLSTPWGRTKTYLDYLWNDHAYLRLGFSNAHWVSDELVRANQPWPHQIAAWKARGIKTIVNLRGGFDASFHALEKDACERLGLTFVNFTITSREVPSRERVLGAKRLFETLEYPALMHCKSGADRAGIMSVFYMHFRRGRTVREAMDQLHLRYLHVRHGKTGVLDYTFERYLREGEPAGMSFLEWVESPMYDPAGMKADFRANMWGSLVTERLLRRE
;
A
#
# COMPACT_ATOMS: atom_id res chain seq x y z
N MET A 1 7.26 -36.50 -20.16
CA MET A 1 6.24 -35.61 -20.76
C MET A 1 6.25 -34.32 -19.98
N THR A 2 6.98 -33.32 -20.47
CA THR A 2 7.02 -31.96 -19.89
C THR A 2 5.76 -31.24 -20.34
N THR A 3 4.78 -31.11 -19.46
CA THR A 3 3.61 -30.27 -19.71
C THR A 3 4.08 -28.83 -19.81
N ALA A 4 3.89 -28.21 -20.98
CA ALA A 4 4.11 -26.79 -21.14
C ALA A 4 3.29 -26.04 -20.07
N PRO A 5 3.86 -25.02 -19.40
CA PRO A 5 3.11 -24.23 -18.43
C PRO A 5 1.88 -23.64 -19.11
N ALA A 6 0.74 -23.62 -18.41
CA ALA A 6 -0.47 -22.98 -18.91
C ALA A 6 -0.15 -21.54 -19.34
N PRO A 7 -0.66 -21.08 -20.50
CA PRO A 7 -0.37 -19.73 -20.98
C PRO A 7 -0.82 -18.72 -19.92
N ALA A 8 0.05 -17.76 -19.61
CA ALA A 8 -0.29 -16.67 -18.71
C ALA A 8 -1.55 -15.98 -19.22
N ARG A 9 -2.48 -15.66 -18.31
CA ARG A 9 -3.77 -15.00 -18.62
C ARG A 9 -3.60 -13.74 -19.49
N PHE A 10 -2.46 -13.08 -19.37
CA PHE A 10 -2.07 -11.89 -20.12
C PHE A 10 -0.75 -12.14 -20.85
N ASP A 11 -0.81 -12.45 -22.14
CA ASP A 11 0.36 -12.58 -23.01
C ASP A 11 0.75 -11.23 -23.59
N LEU A 12 1.95 -10.73 -23.23
CA LEU A 12 2.50 -9.46 -23.71
C LEU A 12 3.53 -9.63 -24.84
N SER A 13 3.75 -10.85 -25.33
CA SER A 13 4.68 -11.13 -26.44
C SER A 13 4.08 -10.80 -27.81
N THR A 14 2.74 -10.84 -27.94
CA THR A 14 2.04 -10.55 -29.19
C THR A 14 1.41 -9.16 -29.19
N PRO A 15 1.31 -8.47 -30.34
CA PRO A 15 0.63 -7.17 -30.41
C PRO A 15 -0.82 -7.24 -29.95
N TRP A 16 -1.53 -8.30 -30.30
CA TRP A 16 -2.93 -8.49 -29.91
C TRP A 16 -3.08 -8.80 -28.42
N GLY A 17 -2.21 -9.63 -27.84
CA GLY A 17 -2.20 -9.91 -26.41
C GLY A 17 -1.89 -8.67 -25.57
N ARG A 18 -0.94 -7.84 -26.01
CA ARG A 18 -0.69 -6.51 -25.42
C ARG A 18 -1.93 -5.63 -25.45
N THR A 19 -2.57 -5.47 -26.61
CA THR A 19 -3.79 -4.65 -26.76
C THR A 19 -4.91 -5.13 -25.83
N LYS A 20 -5.18 -6.43 -25.79
CA LYS A 20 -6.17 -7.01 -24.87
C LYS A 20 -5.85 -6.73 -23.41
N THR A 21 -4.58 -6.87 -23.01
CA THR A 21 -4.15 -6.60 -21.64
C THR A 21 -4.31 -5.13 -21.27
N TYR A 22 -4.01 -4.20 -22.19
CA TYR A 22 -4.26 -2.78 -21.99
C TYR A 22 -5.76 -2.46 -21.87
N LEU A 23 -6.62 -3.07 -22.69
CA LEU A 23 -8.07 -2.89 -22.59
C LEU A 23 -8.63 -3.43 -21.27
N ASP A 24 -8.15 -4.60 -20.83
CA ASP A 24 -8.50 -5.16 -19.52
C ASP A 24 -8.06 -4.23 -18.39
N TYR A 25 -6.81 -3.74 -18.42
CA TYR A 25 -6.32 -2.80 -17.42
C TYR A 25 -7.14 -1.49 -17.40
N LEU A 26 -7.44 -0.95 -18.59
CA LEU A 26 -8.22 0.26 -18.75
C LEU A 26 -9.60 0.11 -18.09
N TRP A 27 -10.36 -0.93 -18.44
CA TRP A 27 -11.75 -1.08 -18.04
C TRP A 27 -11.92 -1.85 -16.73
N ASN A 28 -11.34 -3.04 -16.60
CA ASN A 28 -11.53 -3.90 -15.42
C ASN A 28 -10.82 -3.33 -14.18
N ASP A 29 -9.62 -2.77 -14.32
CA ASP A 29 -8.98 -2.08 -13.19
C ASP A 29 -9.45 -0.62 -13.01
N HIS A 30 -10.28 -0.10 -13.92
CA HIS A 30 -10.69 1.30 -13.95
C HIS A 30 -9.47 2.23 -14.06
N ALA A 31 -8.48 1.84 -14.87
CA ALA A 31 -7.25 2.61 -15.04
C ALA A 31 -7.45 3.88 -15.88
N TYR A 32 -8.60 4.03 -16.54
CA TYR A 32 -8.99 5.29 -17.20
C TYR A 32 -8.95 6.50 -16.25
N LEU A 33 -9.29 6.30 -14.96
CA LEU A 33 -9.19 7.33 -13.92
C LEU A 33 -7.74 7.80 -13.63
N ARG A 34 -6.75 7.05 -14.12
CA ARG A 34 -5.32 7.24 -13.80
C ARG A 34 -4.47 7.50 -15.05
N LEU A 35 -5.10 7.72 -16.21
CA LEU A 35 -4.40 8.04 -17.46
C LEU A 35 -3.61 9.35 -17.33
N GLY A 36 -4.29 10.42 -16.91
CA GLY A 36 -3.67 11.74 -16.69
C GLY A 36 -3.44 12.10 -15.22
N PHE A 37 -4.14 11.44 -14.29
CA PHE A 37 -4.05 11.73 -12.86
C PHE A 37 -3.12 10.76 -12.12
N SER A 38 -2.15 11.31 -11.41
CA SER A 38 -1.32 10.57 -10.46
C SER A 38 -1.45 11.15 -9.05
N ASN A 39 -1.86 10.34 -8.08
CA ASN A 39 -1.82 10.68 -6.66
C ASN A 39 -0.38 10.48 -6.12
N ALA A 40 0.59 11.13 -6.77
CA ALA A 40 2.00 10.93 -6.52
C ALA A 40 2.56 12.02 -5.59
N HIS A 41 3.20 11.61 -4.50
CA HIS A 41 3.78 12.51 -3.50
C HIS A 41 5.14 11.99 -3.06
N TRP A 42 6.11 12.88 -2.93
CA TRP A 42 7.35 12.56 -2.26
C TRP A 42 7.07 12.39 -0.76
N VAL A 43 7.40 11.23 -0.21
CA VAL A 43 7.36 10.95 1.23
C VAL A 43 8.63 11.47 1.89
N SER A 44 9.74 11.42 1.15
CA SER A 44 11.07 11.95 1.49
C SER A 44 11.82 12.35 0.22
N ASP A 45 13.11 12.64 0.34
CA ASP A 45 14.04 12.82 -0.77
C ASP A 45 14.33 11.53 -1.57
N GLU A 46 14.02 10.35 -1.03
CA GLU A 46 14.34 9.05 -1.65
C GLU A 46 13.11 8.20 -2.02
N LEU A 47 11.92 8.46 -1.46
CA LEU A 47 10.72 7.65 -1.70
C LEU A 47 9.51 8.45 -2.20
N VAL A 48 8.90 7.98 -3.28
CA VAL A 48 7.60 8.44 -3.79
C VAL A 48 6.50 7.44 -3.42
N ARG A 49 5.34 7.94 -3.00
CA ARG A 49 4.08 7.17 -2.94
C ARG A 49 3.18 7.56 -4.10
N ALA A 50 2.47 6.61 -4.72
CA ALA A 50 1.57 6.89 -5.85
C ALA A 50 0.33 5.97 -5.91
N ASN A 51 -0.63 6.34 -6.76
CA ASN A 51 -1.63 5.42 -7.33
C ASN A 51 -1.01 4.53 -8.42
N GLN A 52 -1.76 3.53 -8.90
CA GLN A 52 -1.24 2.55 -9.86
C GLN A 52 -0.74 3.28 -11.12
N PRO A 53 0.56 3.20 -11.45
CA PRO A 53 1.09 3.89 -12.61
C PRO A 53 0.74 3.12 -13.89
N TRP A 54 0.60 3.88 -14.97
CA TRP A 54 0.63 3.34 -16.33
C TRP A 54 2.08 3.07 -16.78
N PRO A 55 2.31 2.17 -17.75
CA PRO A 55 3.65 1.92 -18.30
C PRO A 55 4.40 3.19 -18.74
N HIS A 56 3.71 4.17 -19.34
CA HIS A 56 4.32 5.44 -19.72
C HIS A 56 4.68 6.32 -18.52
N GLN A 57 3.90 6.26 -17.42
CA GLN A 57 4.22 6.94 -16.17
C GLN A 57 5.43 6.29 -15.49
N ILE A 58 5.57 4.96 -15.57
CA ILE A 58 6.78 4.26 -15.08
C ILE A 58 8.02 4.75 -15.84
N ALA A 59 7.94 4.89 -17.18
CA ALA A 59 9.02 5.46 -17.98
C ALA A 59 9.37 6.91 -17.57
N ALA A 60 8.35 7.74 -17.29
CA ALA A 60 8.57 9.10 -16.80
C ALA A 60 9.25 9.11 -15.42
N TRP A 61 8.90 8.20 -14.51
CA TRP A 61 9.57 8.07 -13.21
C TRP A 61 11.00 7.56 -13.32
N LYS A 62 11.28 6.62 -14.24
CA LYS A 62 12.65 6.21 -14.58
C LYS A 62 13.49 7.40 -15.04
N ALA A 63 12.95 8.24 -15.92
CA ALA A 63 13.63 9.44 -16.39
C ALA A 63 13.90 10.46 -15.26
N ARG A 64 13.13 10.41 -14.18
CA ARG A 64 13.34 11.21 -12.95
C ARG A 64 14.29 10.55 -11.94
N GLY A 65 14.91 9.41 -12.29
CA GLY A 65 15.90 8.73 -11.46
C GLY A 65 15.35 7.66 -10.52
N ILE A 66 14.06 7.32 -10.58
CA ILE A 66 13.52 6.17 -9.85
C ILE A 66 14.22 4.89 -10.35
N LYS A 67 14.62 4.04 -9.41
CA LYS A 67 15.32 2.77 -9.66
C LYS A 67 14.46 1.56 -9.32
N THR A 68 13.59 1.69 -8.31
CA THR A 68 12.72 0.60 -7.85
C THR A 68 11.25 0.99 -7.89
N ILE A 69 10.41 0.09 -8.40
CA ILE A 69 8.94 0.16 -8.28
C ILE A 69 8.49 -0.91 -7.28
N VAL A 70 7.69 -0.50 -6.30
CA VAL A 70 7.14 -1.39 -5.26
C VAL A 70 5.62 -1.47 -5.41
N ASN A 71 5.14 -2.63 -5.84
CA ASN A 71 3.72 -2.92 -5.91
C ASN A 71 3.20 -3.42 -4.57
N LEU A 72 2.34 -2.62 -3.93
CA LEU A 72 1.70 -2.94 -2.66
C LEU A 72 0.39 -3.75 -2.82
N ARG A 73 0.02 -4.06 -4.06
CA ARG A 73 -1.17 -4.86 -4.40
C ARG A 73 -0.80 -6.34 -4.53
N GLY A 74 -1.72 -7.22 -4.16
CA GLY A 74 -1.74 -8.58 -4.69
C GLY A 74 -2.28 -8.60 -6.12
N GLY A 75 -2.78 -9.76 -6.58
CA GLY A 75 -3.32 -9.91 -7.94
C GLY A 75 -2.22 -10.06 -8.98
N PHE A 76 -1.30 -10.98 -8.75
CA PHE A 76 -0.16 -11.27 -9.63
C PHE A 76 -0.56 -11.90 -10.98
N ASP A 77 -1.83 -12.25 -11.12
CA ASP A 77 -2.48 -12.76 -12.32
C ASP A 77 -3.30 -11.69 -13.07
N ALA A 78 -3.22 -10.42 -12.65
CA ALA A 78 -4.00 -9.31 -13.19
C ALA A 78 -3.24 -8.49 -14.26
N SER A 79 -3.99 -7.81 -15.14
CA SER A 79 -3.44 -7.01 -16.24
C SER A 79 -2.52 -5.88 -15.77
N PHE A 80 -2.87 -5.18 -14.68
CA PHE A 80 -2.01 -4.13 -14.13
C PHE A 80 -0.64 -4.65 -13.71
N HIS A 81 -0.59 -5.86 -13.13
CA HIS A 81 0.67 -6.47 -12.67
C HIS A 81 1.51 -6.93 -13.85
N ALA A 82 0.88 -7.57 -14.84
CA ALA A 82 1.56 -8.00 -16.07
C ALA A 82 2.19 -6.81 -16.80
N LEU A 83 1.44 -5.72 -17.00
CA LEU A 83 1.93 -4.52 -17.68
C LEU A 83 3.03 -3.79 -16.90
N GLU A 84 2.91 -3.74 -15.57
CA GLU A 84 3.89 -3.10 -14.70
C GLU A 84 5.21 -3.87 -14.67
N LYS A 85 5.14 -5.19 -14.51
CA LYS A 85 6.30 -6.08 -14.56
C LYS A 85 7.03 -5.93 -15.91
N ASP A 86 6.30 -6.07 -17.01
CA ASP A 86 6.81 -5.92 -18.37
C ASP A 86 7.43 -4.53 -18.62
N ALA A 87 6.82 -3.46 -18.10
CA ALA A 87 7.38 -2.12 -18.18
C ALA A 87 8.69 -1.96 -17.39
N CYS A 88 8.74 -2.49 -16.15
CA CYS A 88 9.94 -2.43 -15.32
C CYS A 88 11.10 -3.21 -15.96
N GLU A 89 10.83 -4.42 -16.47
CA GLU A 89 11.83 -5.25 -17.15
C GLU A 89 12.44 -4.53 -18.38
N ARG A 90 11.60 -3.94 -19.25
CA ARG A 90 12.09 -3.18 -20.41
C ARG A 90 12.90 -1.94 -20.03
N LEU A 91 12.63 -1.34 -18.88
CA LEU A 91 13.27 -0.10 -18.42
C LEU A 91 14.48 -0.34 -17.51
N GLY A 92 14.80 -1.61 -17.21
CA GLY A 92 15.84 -1.97 -16.24
C GLY A 92 15.56 -1.39 -14.85
N LEU A 93 14.30 -1.44 -14.41
CA LEU A 93 13.88 -1.09 -13.07
C LEU A 93 13.76 -2.35 -12.21
N THR A 94 14.18 -2.25 -10.95
CA THR A 94 13.88 -3.28 -9.96
C THR A 94 12.38 -3.26 -9.66
N PHE A 95 11.71 -4.42 -9.77
CA PHE A 95 10.28 -4.54 -9.47
C PHE A 95 10.06 -5.44 -8.26
N VAL A 96 9.55 -4.86 -7.16
CA VAL A 96 9.33 -5.56 -5.89
C VAL A 96 7.84 -5.66 -5.61
N ASN A 97 7.40 -6.86 -5.21
CA ASN A 97 6.02 -7.08 -4.78
C ASN A 97 5.96 -7.21 -3.26
N PHE A 98 5.16 -6.37 -2.61
CA PHE A 98 4.93 -6.44 -1.17
C PHE A 98 3.43 -6.28 -0.86
N THR A 99 2.69 -7.38 -0.83
CA THR A 99 1.24 -7.32 -0.60
C THR A 99 0.89 -6.87 0.82
N ILE A 100 0.10 -5.81 0.93
CA ILE A 100 -0.51 -5.38 2.20
C ILE A 100 -1.99 -5.03 1.97
N THR A 101 -2.80 -5.09 3.03
CA THR A 101 -4.23 -4.80 3.01
C THR A 101 -4.50 -3.36 3.47
N SER A 102 -5.66 -2.81 3.09
CA SER A 102 -6.07 -1.41 3.42
C SER A 102 -7.12 -1.32 4.53
N ARG A 103 -7.60 -2.46 5.03
CA ARG A 103 -8.81 -2.56 5.87
C ARG A 103 -8.66 -3.58 6.99
N GLU A 104 -7.42 -3.86 7.36
CA GLU A 104 -7.06 -4.85 8.36
C GLU A 104 -5.91 -4.31 9.20
N VAL A 105 -5.80 -4.78 10.45
CA VAL A 105 -4.59 -4.61 11.24
C VAL A 105 -3.48 -5.44 10.59
N PRO A 106 -2.28 -4.87 10.30
CA PRO A 106 -1.18 -5.63 9.73
C PRO A 106 -0.77 -6.80 10.63
N SER A 107 -0.49 -7.97 10.05
CA SER A 107 0.12 -9.04 10.82
C SER A 107 1.54 -8.67 11.26
N ARG A 108 2.03 -9.28 12.34
CA ARG A 108 3.43 -9.11 12.81
C ARG A 108 4.43 -9.33 11.67
N GLU A 109 4.24 -10.40 10.90
CA GLU A 109 5.06 -10.73 9.75
C GLU A 109 5.08 -9.61 8.69
N ARG A 110 3.94 -8.96 8.44
CA ARG A 110 3.85 -7.84 7.49
C ARG A 110 4.56 -6.59 8.01
N VAL A 111 4.47 -6.29 9.30
CA VAL A 111 5.22 -5.17 9.89
C VAL A 111 6.73 -5.42 9.79
N LEU A 112 7.20 -6.59 10.23
CA LEU A 112 8.61 -6.98 10.16
C LEU A 112 9.11 -7.05 8.70
N GLY A 113 8.27 -7.53 7.79
CA GLY A 113 8.55 -7.55 6.36
C GLY A 113 8.68 -6.14 5.76
N ALA A 114 7.85 -5.19 6.19
CA ALA A 114 7.94 -3.81 5.74
C ALA A 114 9.24 -3.14 6.22
N LYS A 115 9.68 -3.39 7.46
CA LYS A 115 10.99 -2.95 7.95
C LYS A 115 12.12 -3.46 7.05
N ARG A 116 12.19 -4.79 6.83
CA ARG A 116 13.21 -5.40 5.96
C ARG A 116 13.17 -4.87 4.54
N LEU A 117 11.97 -4.67 3.99
CA LEU A 117 11.79 -4.07 2.67
C LEU A 117 12.49 -2.71 2.61
N PHE A 118 12.16 -1.79 3.52
CA PHE A 118 12.72 -0.43 3.45
C PHE A 118 14.22 -0.35 3.75
N GLU A 119 14.79 -1.32 4.45
CA GLU A 119 16.24 -1.45 4.68
C GLU A 119 16.99 -1.94 3.44
N THR A 120 16.33 -2.70 2.57
CA THR A 120 16.97 -3.41 1.44
C THR A 120 16.66 -2.80 0.07
N LEU A 121 15.68 -1.90 -0.01
CA LEU A 121 15.30 -1.26 -1.28
C LEU A 121 16.45 -0.46 -1.89
N GLU A 122 16.57 -0.53 -3.22
CA GLU A 122 17.39 0.40 -3.98
C GLU A 122 16.63 1.70 -4.22
N TYR A 123 17.17 2.81 -3.73
CA TYR A 123 16.59 4.15 -3.83
C TYR A 123 17.24 5.00 -4.95
N PRO A 124 16.54 6.00 -5.52
CA PRO A 124 15.16 6.39 -5.23
C PRO A 124 14.11 5.36 -5.66
N ALA A 125 13.06 5.20 -4.87
CA ALA A 125 12.01 4.21 -5.09
C ALA A 125 10.63 4.87 -5.23
N LEU A 126 9.72 4.19 -5.92
CA LEU A 126 8.30 4.53 -5.96
C LEU A 126 7.49 3.33 -5.50
N MET A 127 6.69 3.51 -4.46
CA MET A 127 5.70 2.52 -4.06
C MET A 127 4.28 2.96 -4.42
N HIS A 128 3.43 2.01 -4.78
CA HIS A 128 2.06 2.33 -5.15
C HIS A 128 1.06 1.27 -4.70
N CYS A 129 -0.20 1.67 -4.73
CA CYS A 129 -1.33 0.75 -4.68
C CYS A 129 -2.37 1.19 -5.73
N LYS A 130 -3.63 0.75 -5.65
CA LYS A 130 -4.65 1.17 -6.63
C LYS A 130 -4.84 2.70 -6.67
N SER A 131 -5.15 3.31 -5.52
CA SER A 131 -5.45 4.76 -5.43
C SER A 131 -4.33 5.61 -4.80
N GLY A 132 -3.26 4.98 -4.31
CA GLY A 132 -2.18 5.67 -3.60
C GLY A 132 -2.54 6.19 -2.20
N ALA A 133 -3.72 5.85 -1.70
CA ALA A 133 -4.24 6.28 -0.41
C ALA A 133 -3.84 5.34 0.73
N ASP A 134 -4.58 4.26 0.95
CA ASP A 134 -4.50 3.51 2.22
C ASP A 134 -3.27 2.61 2.34
N ARG A 135 -3.04 1.69 1.38
CA ARG A 135 -1.89 0.77 1.42
C ARG A 135 -0.57 1.51 1.30
N ALA A 136 -0.51 2.47 0.38
CA ALA A 136 0.64 3.36 0.27
C ALA A 136 0.78 4.24 1.53
N GLY A 137 -0.33 4.62 2.18
CA GLY A 137 -0.34 5.38 3.42
C GLY A 137 0.30 4.63 4.57
N ILE A 138 -0.18 3.43 4.91
CA ILE A 138 0.40 2.64 5.99
C ILE A 138 1.87 2.28 5.73
N MET A 139 2.23 1.96 4.48
CA MET A 139 3.63 1.73 4.12
C MET A 139 4.46 3.00 4.20
N SER A 140 3.88 4.19 3.97
CA SER A 140 4.57 5.47 4.20
C SER A 140 4.79 5.72 5.69
N VAL A 141 3.85 5.35 6.57
CA VAL A 141 4.06 5.40 8.04
C VAL A 141 5.23 4.49 8.42
N PHE A 142 5.23 3.24 7.96
CA PHE A 142 6.34 2.30 8.22
C PHE A 142 7.67 2.78 7.66
N TYR A 143 7.70 3.36 6.46
CA TYR A 143 8.90 3.96 5.89
C TYR A 143 9.42 5.10 6.76
N MET A 144 8.55 6.06 7.12
CA MET A 144 8.95 7.21 7.93
C MET A 144 9.49 6.78 9.30
N HIS A 145 8.88 5.75 9.90
CA HIS A 145 9.34 5.21 11.17
C HIS A 145 10.63 4.41 11.04
N PHE A 146 10.65 3.35 10.22
CA PHE A 146 11.76 2.40 10.17
C PHE A 146 12.99 2.91 9.40
N ARG A 147 12.78 3.70 8.33
CA ARG A 147 13.87 4.19 7.47
C ARG A 147 14.31 5.62 7.82
N ARG A 148 13.36 6.48 8.23
CA ARG A 148 13.66 7.89 8.57
C ARG A 148 13.74 8.17 10.06
N GLY A 149 13.52 7.17 10.92
CA GLY A 149 13.66 7.29 12.36
C GLY A 149 12.64 8.24 13.02
N ARG A 150 11.55 8.58 12.32
CA ARG A 150 10.50 9.42 12.88
C ARG A 150 9.72 8.66 13.94
N THR A 151 9.18 9.39 14.91
CA THR A 151 8.24 8.79 15.87
C THR A 151 6.99 8.31 15.15
N VAL A 152 6.27 7.32 15.72
CA VAL A 152 5.00 6.87 15.15
C VAL A 152 4.01 8.03 15.03
N ARG A 153 4.00 8.93 16.02
CA ARG A 153 3.16 10.13 16.04
C ARG A 153 3.38 11.05 14.84
N GLU A 154 4.64 11.33 14.49
CA GLU A 154 4.98 12.11 13.29
C GLU A 154 4.68 11.33 12.00
N ALA A 155 4.99 10.02 11.99
CA ALA A 155 4.82 9.19 10.81
C ALA A 155 3.34 9.03 10.40
N MET A 156 2.41 9.10 11.36
CA MET A 156 0.96 9.05 11.11
C MET A 156 0.44 10.18 10.21
N ASP A 157 1.19 11.29 10.01
CA ASP A 157 0.84 12.34 9.04
C ASP A 157 0.76 11.84 7.58
N GLN A 158 1.22 10.61 7.33
CA GLN A 158 1.07 9.91 6.07
C GLN A 158 -0.32 9.28 5.86
N LEU A 159 -1.16 9.24 6.90
CA LEU A 159 -2.58 8.89 6.84
C LEU A 159 -3.41 10.18 6.91
N HIS A 160 -3.49 10.88 5.78
CA HIS A 160 -4.13 12.20 5.72
C HIS A 160 -4.97 12.39 4.46
N LEU A 161 -5.98 13.27 4.54
CA LEU A 161 -6.89 13.61 3.43
C LEU A 161 -6.15 14.12 2.18
N ARG A 162 -5.01 14.80 2.35
CA ARG A 162 -4.14 15.24 1.24
C ARG A 162 -3.65 14.09 0.36
N TYR A 163 -3.61 12.88 0.91
CA TYR A 163 -3.24 11.65 0.20
C TYR A 163 -4.46 10.79 -0.18
N LEU A 164 -5.66 11.35 -0.05
CA LEU A 164 -6.97 10.70 -0.25
C LEU A 164 -7.28 9.61 0.78
N HIS A 165 -6.58 9.57 1.91
CA HIS A 165 -6.90 8.67 3.01
C HIS A 165 -8.02 9.27 3.87
N VAL A 166 -9.04 8.46 4.14
CA VAL A 166 -10.18 8.84 4.98
C VAL A 166 -10.28 7.86 6.14
N ARG A 167 -10.17 8.37 7.38
CA ARG A 167 -10.29 7.55 8.59
C ARG A 167 -11.71 7.00 8.82
N HIS A 168 -12.73 7.69 8.30
CA HIS A 168 -14.12 7.29 8.48
C HIS A 168 -14.42 6.02 7.68
N GLY A 169 -14.77 4.93 8.37
CA GLY A 169 -15.09 3.64 7.76
C GLY A 169 -14.00 2.60 7.97
N LYS A 170 -13.95 1.58 7.09
CA LYS A 170 -13.09 0.39 7.28
C LYS A 170 -11.59 0.69 7.19
N THR A 171 -11.20 1.78 6.55
CA THR A 171 -9.80 2.21 6.39
C THR A 171 -9.22 2.84 7.65
N GLY A 172 -10.07 3.32 8.58
CA GLY A 172 -9.64 3.85 9.88
C GLY A 172 -8.97 2.84 10.80
N VAL A 173 -9.01 1.55 10.46
CA VAL A 173 -8.28 0.51 11.20
C VAL A 173 -6.77 0.70 11.11
N LEU A 174 -6.28 1.39 10.06
CA LEU A 174 -4.88 1.73 9.91
C LEU A 174 -4.45 2.75 10.97
N ASP A 175 -5.22 3.83 11.13
CA ASP A 175 -5.03 4.82 12.20
C ASP A 175 -5.13 4.14 13.56
N TYR A 176 -6.18 3.35 13.78
CA TYR A 176 -6.44 2.63 15.02
C TYR A 176 -5.24 1.77 15.45
N THR A 177 -4.55 1.13 14.51
CA THR A 177 -3.37 0.30 14.80
C THR A 177 -2.28 1.13 15.50
N PHE A 178 -1.98 2.31 14.98
CA PHE A 178 -0.96 3.20 15.56
C PHE A 178 -1.48 3.92 16.81
N GLU A 179 -2.74 4.34 16.84
CA GLU A 179 -3.39 4.92 18.03
C GLU A 179 -3.38 3.93 19.20
N ARG A 180 -3.50 2.61 18.93
CA ARG A 180 -3.39 1.56 19.94
C ARG A 180 -1.97 1.45 20.49
N TYR A 181 -0.96 1.47 19.62
CA TYR A 181 0.44 1.53 20.05
C TYR A 181 0.70 2.75 20.95
N LEU A 182 0.27 3.94 20.53
CA LEU A 182 0.49 5.18 21.29
C LEU A 182 -0.22 5.20 22.65
N ARG A 183 -1.25 4.37 22.83
CA ARG A 183 -2.01 4.26 24.08
C ARG A 183 -1.45 3.20 25.02
N GLU A 184 -0.86 2.14 24.47
CA GLU A 184 -0.52 0.95 25.25
C GLU A 184 0.96 0.61 25.20
N GLY A 185 1.57 0.63 24.01
CA GLY A 185 2.98 0.30 23.83
C GLY A 185 3.90 1.43 24.27
N GLU A 186 3.70 2.64 23.73
CA GLU A 186 4.55 3.81 24.02
C GLU A 186 4.57 4.14 25.54
N PRO A 187 3.43 4.18 26.26
CA PRO A 187 3.44 4.42 27.72
C PRO A 187 4.05 3.26 28.53
N ALA A 188 4.05 2.04 28.00
CA ALA A 188 4.72 0.90 28.61
C ALA A 188 6.25 0.88 28.37
N GLY A 189 6.79 1.92 27.70
CA GLY A 189 8.22 2.03 27.39
C GLY A 189 8.69 1.12 26.25
N MET A 190 7.76 0.52 25.49
CA MET A 190 8.09 -0.32 24.34
C MET A 190 8.28 0.54 23.09
N SER A 191 9.28 0.22 22.27
CA SER A 191 9.31 0.64 20.88
C SER A 191 8.15 0.01 20.08
N PHE A 192 7.87 0.55 18.89
CA PHE A 192 6.80 0.01 18.04
C PHE A 192 7.03 -1.46 17.67
N LEU A 193 8.28 -1.88 17.44
CA LEU A 193 8.59 -3.27 17.13
C LEU A 193 8.43 -4.18 18.34
N GLU A 194 8.93 -3.78 19.50
CA GLU A 194 8.75 -4.55 20.74
C GLU A 194 7.27 -4.74 21.05
N TRP A 195 6.46 -3.69 20.88
CA TRP A 195 5.01 -3.80 21.04
C TRP A 195 4.40 -4.78 20.04
N VAL A 196 4.76 -4.69 18.75
CA VAL A 196 4.29 -5.60 17.69
C VAL A 196 4.67 -7.06 17.98
N GLU A 197 5.84 -7.31 18.55
CA GLU A 197 6.32 -8.66 18.89
C GLU A 197 5.74 -9.17 20.21
N SER A 198 5.25 -8.28 21.07
CA SER A 198 4.66 -8.64 22.35
C SER A 198 3.28 -9.32 22.22
N PRO A 199 2.82 -10.02 23.27
CA PRO A 199 1.44 -10.51 23.36
C PRO A 199 0.36 -9.41 23.28
N MET A 200 0.69 -8.14 23.53
CA MET A 200 -0.27 -7.03 23.46
C MET A 200 -0.71 -6.73 22.02
N TYR A 201 0.11 -7.10 21.03
CA TYR A 201 -0.26 -6.96 19.63
C TYR A 201 -1.05 -8.18 19.15
N ASP A 202 -2.37 -8.12 19.30
CA ASP A 202 -3.31 -9.11 18.76
C ASP A 202 -4.09 -8.50 17.57
N PRO A 203 -3.66 -8.72 16.31
CA PRO A 203 -4.35 -8.20 15.14
C PRO A 203 -5.82 -8.60 15.05
N ALA A 204 -6.17 -9.81 15.52
CA ALA A 204 -7.54 -10.31 15.45
C ALA A 204 -8.44 -9.60 16.47
N GLY A 205 -8.01 -9.53 17.73
CA GLY A 205 -8.69 -8.78 18.79
C GLY A 205 -8.79 -7.29 18.45
N MET A 206 -7.68 -6.66 18.06
CA MET A 206 -7.66 -5.24 17.66
C MET A 206 -8.65 -4.93 16.53
N LYS A 207 -8.78 -5.81 15.54
CA LYS A 207 -9.76 -5.65 14.47
C LYS A 207 -11.20 -5.81 14.97
N ALA A 208 -11.44 -6.76 15.87
CA ALA A 208 -12.76 -6.97 16.47
C ALA A 208 -13.17 -5.72 17.27
N ASP A 209 -12.27 -5.18 18.09
CA ASP A 209 -12.47 -3.95 18.87
C ASP A 209 -12.78 -2.75 17.97
N PHE A 210 -11.99 -2.56 16.91
CA PHE A 210 -12.21 -1.48 15.95
C PHE A 210 -13.62 -1.56 15.32
N ARG A 211 -14.05 -2.78 14.94
CA ARG A 211 -15.39 -2.99 14.39
C ARG A 211 -16.47 -2.69 15.43
N ALA A 212 -16.34 -3.19 16.65
CA ALA A 212 -17.32 -2.95 17.71
C ALA A 212 -17.52 -1.45 17.96
N ASN A 213 -16.43 -0.69 18.05
CA ASN A 213 -16.47 0.77 18.25
C ASN A 213 -17.15 1.50 17.08
N MET A 214 -16.87 1.09 15.84
CA MET A 214 -17.53 1.64 14.64
C MET A 214 -19.05 1.37 14.63
N TRP A 215 -19.51 0.20 15.10
CA TRP A 215 -20.94 -0.09 15.20
C TRP A 215 -21.60 0.72 16.32
N GLY A 216 -20.93 0.84 17.48
CA GLY A 216 -21.39 1.66 18.59
C GLY A 216 -21.62 3.11 18.18
N SER A 217 -20.66 3.73 17.50
CA SER A 217 -20.78 5.13 17.06
C SER A 217 -21.92 5.34 16.06
N LEU A 218 -22.12 4.41 15.13
CA LEU A 218 -23.22 4.48 14.16
C LEU A 218 -24.61 4.34 14.81
N VAL A 219 -24.73 3.53 15.86
CA VAL A 219 -25.98 3.41 16.63
C VAL A 219 -26.25 4.70 17.38
N THR A 220 -25.24 5.25 18.07
CA THR A 220 -25.36 6.53 18.79
C THR A 220 -25.72 7.68 17.85
N GLU A 221 -25.07 7.80 16.69
CA GLU A 221 -25.39 8.84 15.69
C GLU A 221 -26.81 8.70 15.14
N ARG A 222 -27.32 7.48 14.94
CA ARG A 222 -28.69 7.24 14.48
C ARG A 222 -29.73 7.57 15.56
N LEU A 223 -29.41 7.34 16.83
CA LEU A 223 -30.28 7.70 17.94
C LEU A 223 -30.33 9.22 18.13
N LEU A 224 -29.18 9.90 18.13
CA LEU A 224 -29.08 11.36 18.27
C LEU A 224 -29.65 12.14 17.08
N ARG A 225 -29.76 11.54 15.88
CA ARG A 225 -30.43 12.14 14.72
C ARG A 225 -31.95 11.93 14.70
N ARG A 226 -32.50 11.15 15.64
CA ARG A 226 -33.94 10.90 15.80
C ARG A 226 -34.57 11.74 16.91
N GLU A 227 -33.77 12.51 17.64
CA GLU A 227 -34.17 13.61 18.52
C GLU A 227 -33.98 14.93 17.78
#